data_AF-A0A4P8EGP2-F1
#
_entry.id   AF-A0A4P8EGP2-F1
#
_cell.length_a   1.000
_cell.length_b   1.000
_cell.length_c   1.000
_cell.angle_alpha   90.00
_cell.angle_beta   90.00
_cell.angle_gamma   90.00
#
_symmetry.space_group_name_H-M   'P 1'
#
loop_
_entity.id
_entity.type
_entity.pdbx_description
1 polymer ?
#
loop_
_entity_poly.entity_id
_entity_poly.type
_entity_poly.pdbx_seq_one_letter_code
_entity_poly.pdbx_strand_id
1 'polypeptide(L)'
;MEIELETGEFYTSEQDGFDPVVIWLGRVDLPEDLEGVAAEPVLSLMVRAAEEGSPVIEMAPFWQGVVMTAEFMEADPFYVDEAVFEDSYHIWRNAYDQGEAFPWTMSPNEVYARMLGEMDDEDA
;
A
#
# COMPACT_ATOMS: atom_id res chain seq x y z
N MET A 1 15.61 -4.22 14.80
CA MET A 1 15.68 -2.80 14.42
C MET A 1 14.32 -2.26 14.76
N GLU A 2 14.18 -1.27 15.64
CA GLU A 2 12.89 -0.60 15.84
C GLU A 2 12.58 0.15 14.54
N ILE A 3 11.46 -0.15 13.91
CA ILE A 3 10.99 0.57 12.72
C ILE A 3 10.50 1.91 13.23
N GLU A 4 11.29 2.98 13.08
CA GLU A 4 10.75 4.32 13.20
C GLU A 4 9.81 4.53 12.00
N LEU A 5 8.50 4.41 12.24
CA LEU A 5 7.47 4.90 11.35
C LEU A 5 7.72 6.41 11.12
N GLU A 6 8.49 6.77 10.08
CA GLU A 6 8.51 8.14 9.60
C GLU A 6 7.06 8.50 9.25
N THR A 7 6.48 9.45 9.99
CA THR A 7 5.09 9.93 9.81
C THR A 7 4.80 10.13 8.33
N GLY A 8 4.03 9.20 7.76
CA GLY A 8 3.68 9.20 6.34
C GLY A 8 2.69 10.31 5.98
N GLU A 9 2.60 10.59 4.68
CA GLU A 9 1.64 11.56 4.12
C GLU A 9 0.40 10.83 3.59
N PHE A 10 -0.78 11.44 3.74
CA PHE A 10 -2.06 10.89 3.26
C PHE A 10 -2.44 11.48 1.91
N TYR A 11 -2.80 10.63 0.97
CA TYR A 11 -3.23 11.03 -0.36
C TYR A 11 -4.47 10.26 -0.82
N THR A 12 -5.33 10.89 -1.60
CA THR A 12 -6.39 10.23 -2.34
C THR A 12 -5.89 9.96 -3.75
N SER A 13 -6.08 8.75 -4.27
CA SER A 13 -5.83 8.41 -5.66
C SER A 13 -7.14 8.22 -6.42
N GLU A 14 -7.30 8.97 -7.51
CA GLU A 14 -8.49 8.94 -8.37
C GLU A 14 -8.19 8.29 -9.72
N GLN A 15 -9.13 7.48 -10.22
CA GLN A 15 -9.07 6.91 -11.58
C GLN A 15 -10.49 6.77 -12.13
N ASP A 16 -10.65 7.04 -13.42
CA ASP A 16 -11.94 6.91 -14.10
C ASP A 16 -12.56 5.51 -13.91
N GLY A 17 -13.78 5.47 -13.37
CA GLY A 17 -14.58 4.25 -13.22
C GLY A 17 -14.40 3.51 -11.89
N PHE A 18 -13.62 4.04 -10.94
CA PHE A 18 -13.41 3.46 -9.62
C PHE A 18 -13.66 4.47 -8.50
N ASP A 19 -14.06 3.99 -7.34
CA ASP A 19 -14.17 4.83 -6.16
C ASP A 19 -12.78 5.30 -5.70
N PRO A 20 -12.65 6.56 -5.27
CA PRO A 20 -11.39 7.08 -4.76
C PRO A 20 -10.94 6.29 -3.53
N VAL A 21 -9.65 5.95 -3.52
CA VAL A 21 -9.03 5.29 -2.37
C VAL A 21 -8.12 6.27 -1.64
N VAL A 22 -8.18 6.24 -0.31
CA VAL A 22 -7.23 6.96 0.54
C VAL A 22 -6.04 6.05 0.79
N ILE A 23 -4.85 6.61 0.57
CA ILE A 23 -3.54 6.01 0.66
C ILE A 23 -2.77 6.72 1.74
N TRP A 24 -2.28 5.98 2.72
CA TRP A 24 -1.21 6.46 3.58
C TRP A 24 0.14 6.00 3.02
N LEU A 25 1.07 6.92 2.77
CA LEU A 25 2.44 6.62 2.32
C LEU A 25 3.40 6.57 3.51
N GLY A 26 3.56 5.38 4.08
CA GLY A 26 4.71 5.10 4.94
C GLY A 26 5.89 4.68 4.07
N ARG A 27 7.04 5.32 4.25
CA ARG A 27 8.29 4.81 3.68
C ARG A 27 8.69 3.57 4.47
N VAL A 28 8.82 2.46 3.78
CA VAL A 28 9.02 1.15 4.41
C VAL A 28 10.47 0.72 4.34
N ASP A 29 11.00 0.62 3.12
CA ASP A 29 12.36 0.14 2.87
C ASP A 29 12.97 0.96 1.72
N LEU A 30 14.20 1.44 1.90
CA LEU A 30 15.03 1.98 0.81
C LEU A 30 15.62 0.85 -0.03
N PRO A 31 16.14 1.15 -1.24
CA PRO A 31 16.98 0.22 -1.98
C PRO A 31 18.07 -0.45 -1.13
N GLU A 32 18.64 0.30 -0.18
CA GLU A 32 19.70 -0.15 0.72
C GLU A 32 19.21 -1.21 1.73
N ASP A 33 17.98 -1.07 2.22
CA ASP A 33 17.32 -2.02 3.12
C ASP A 33 16.89 -3.30 2.37
N LEU A 34 16.75 -3.20 1.05
CA LEU A 34 16.45 -4.30 0.13
C LEU A 34 17.71 -4.98 -0.45
N GLU A 35 18.82 -4.93 0.29
CA GLU A 35 20.14 -5.45 -0.13
C GLU A 35 20.62 -4.93 -1.49
N GLY A 36 20.15 -3.75 -1.93
CA GLY A 36 20.45 -3.18 -3.24
C GLY A 36 19.81 -3.90 -4.43
N VAL A 37 18.86 -4.82 -4.19
CA VAL A 37 18.13 -5.55 -5.23
C VAL A 37 17.07 -4.66 -5.90
N ALA A 38 16.56 -3.67 -5.16
CA ALA A 38 15.61 -2.70 -5.66
C ALA A 38 16.28 -1.50 -6.32
N ALA A 39 15.71 -1.01 -7.42
CA ALA A 39 16.16 0.21 -8.09
C ALA A 39 15.54 1.48 -7.48
N GLU A 40 14.47 1.34 -6.71
CA GLU A 40 13.71 2.44 -6.11
C GLU A 40 13.08 2.01 -4.77
N PRO A 41 12.72 2.96 -3.89
CA PRO A 41 12.10 2.67 -2.60
C PRO A 41 10.77 1.90 -2.70
N VAL A 42 10.45 1.16 -1.64
CA VAL A 42 9.13 0.54 -1.45
C VAL A 42 8.32 1.37 -0.46
N LEU A 43 7.07 1.64 -0.82
CA LEU A 43 6.10 2.33 -0.01
C LEU A 43 5.05 1.34 0.48
N SER A 44 4.69 1.40 1.76
CA SER A 44 3.52 0.71 2.28
C SER A 44 2.33 1.63 2.09
N LEU A 45 1.30 1.08 1.44
CA LEU A 45 0.01 1.73 1.27
C LEU A 45 -0.98 1.07 2.21
N MET A 46 -1.69 1.88 2.99
CA MET A 46 -2.98 1.47 3.53
C MET A 46 -4.06 1.95 2.57
N VAL A 47 -4.88 1.04 2.03
CA VAL A 47 -5.94 1.36 1.07
C VAL A 47 -7.29 1.25 1.76
N ARG A 48 -8.00 2.38 1.84
CA ARG A 48 -9.37 2.43 2.31
C ARG A 48 -10.26 3.07 1.25
N ALA A 49 -11.40 2.45 0.96
CA ALA A 49 -12.44 3.11 0.16
C ALA A 49 -13.00 4.32 0.92
N ALA A 50 -13.35 5.39 0.20
CA ALA A 50 -13.81 6.65 0.78
C ALA A 50 -15.04 6.51 1.71
N GLU A 51 -15.83 5.44 1.57
CA GLU A 51 -17.02 5.21 2.39
C GLU A 51 -16.72 4.69 3.80
N GLU A 52 -17.52 5.15 4.76
CA GLU A 52 -17.47 4.70 6.16
C GLU A 52 -17.89 3.22 6.29
N GLY A 53 -17.02 2.38 6.84
CA GLY A 53 -17.26 0.93 7.01
C GLY A 53 -16.67 0.05 5.91
N SER A 54 -16.01 0.62 4.90
CA SER A 54 -15.33 -0.14 3.84
C SER A 54 -14.17 -0.99 4.39
N PRO A 55 -13.89 -2.16 3.79
CA PRO A 55 -12.70 -2.95 4.11
C PRO A 55 -11.43 -2.10 3.97
N VAL A 56 -10.53 -2.23 4.94
CA VAL A 56 -9.23 -1.55 4.94
C VAL A 56 -8.17 -2.59 4.62
N ILE A 57 -7.37 -2.32 3.60
CA ILE A 57 -6.13 -3.07 3.35
C ILE A 57 -5.07 -2.42 4.22
N GLU A 58 -4.77 -3.04 5.35
CA GLU A 58 -3.92 -2.45 6.40
C GLU A 58 -2.46 -2.25 5.95
N MET A 59 -1.97 -3.09 5.03
CA MET A 59 -0.69 -2.89 4.36
C MET A 59 -0.63 -3.57 2.99
N ALA A 60 -0.12 -2.85 1.99
CA ALA A 60 0.35 -3.44 0.75
C ALA A 60 1.64 -2.74 0.25
N PRO A 61 2.67 -3.49 -0.19
CA PRO A 61 3.94 -2.95 -0.63
C PRO A 61 3.92 -2.57 -2.12
N PHE A 62 4.34 -1.36 -2.47
CA PHE A 62 4.39 -0.88 -3.85
C PHE A 62 5.74 -0.24 -4.16
N TRP A 63 6.18 -0.35 -5.42
CA TRP A 63 7.33 0.45 -5.88
C TRP A 63 6.98 1.93 -5.90
N GLN A 64 7.89 2.80 -5.46
CA GLN A 64 7.65 4.24 -5.45
C GLN A 64 7.20 4.77 -6.82
N GLY A 65 7.78 4.28 -7.91
CA GLY A 65 7.45 4.70 -9.27
C GLY A 65 5.99 4.48 -9.65
N VAL A 66 5.36 3.39 -9.19
CA VAL A 66 3.95 3.09 -9.52
C VAL A 66 2.98 3.89 -8.66
N VAL A 67 3.41 4.27 -7.46
CA VAL A 67 2.69 5.17 -6.58
C VAL A 67 2.75 6.57 -7.17
N MET A 68 3.95 7.14 -7.35
CA MET A 68 4.16 8.52 -7.79
C MET A 68 3.67 8.84 -9.21
N THR A 69 3.33 7.83 -10.02
CA THR A 69 2.67 8.03 -11.32
C THR A 69 1.17 8.31 -11.21
N ALA A 70 0.55 8.03 -10.07
CA ALA A 70 -0.86 8.33 -9.83
C ALA A 70 -1.03 9.82 -9.48
N GLU A 71 -2.11 10.43 -9.96
CA GLU A 71 -2.47 11.79 -9.55
C GLU A 71 -2.97 11.76 -8.11
N PHE A 72 -2.12 12.21 -7.18
CA PHE A 72 -2.44 12.28 -5.77
C PHE A 72 -3.02 13.63 -5.38
N MET A 73 -4.09 13.59 -4.59
CA MET A 73 -4.63 14.75 -3.89
C MET A 73 -4.45 14.60 -2.38
N GLU A 74 -4.34 15.71 -1.66
CA GLU A 74 -4.30 15.68 -0.19
C GLU A 74 -5.58 15.06 0.35
N ALA A 75 -5.46 14.13 1.30
CA ALA A 75 -6.58 13.44 1.93
C ALA A 75 -6.64 13.74 3.44
N ASP A 76 -7.85 13.60 4.01
CA ASP A 76 -8.02 13.68 5.45
C ASP A 76 -7.25 12.54 6.14
N PRO A 77 -6.42 12.84 7.17
CA PRO A 77 -5.75 11.82 7.95
C PRO A 77 -6.74 10.87 8.61
N PHE A 78 -6.44 9.58 8.61
CA PHE A 78 -7.19 8.56 9.34
C PHE A 78 -6.28 7.79 10.31
N TYR A 79 -6.90 7.05 11.24
CA TYR A 79 -6.16 6.29 12.25
C TYR A 79 -5.55 5.01 11.66
N VAL A 80 -4.24 4.84 11.84
CA VAL A 80 -3.50 3.62 11.56
C VAL A 80 -3.22 2.93 12.90
N ASP A 81 -3.58 1.65 13.01
CA ASP A 81 -3.14 0.82 14.12
C ASP A 81 -1.68 0.40 13.89
N GLU A 82 -0.76 1.04 14.60
CA GLU A 82 0.68 0.84 14.44
C GLU A 82 1.10 -0.62 14.70
N ALA A 83 0.44 -1.32 15.63
CA ALA A 83 0.81 -2.71 15.96
C ALA A 83 0.42 -3.66 14.83
N VAL A 84 -0.77 -3.47 14.26
CA VAL A 84 -1.24 -4.26 13.12
C VAL A 84 -0.41 -3.98 11.87
N PHE A 85 -0.03 -2.72 11.68
CA PHE A 85 0.88 -2.32 10.61
C PHE A 85 2.25 -3.00 10.74
N GLU A 86 2.86 -2.95 11.93
CA GLU A 86 4.18 -3.55 12.20
C GLU A 86 4.16 -5.07 11.97
N ASP A 87 3.13 -5.76 12.46
CA ASP A 87 2.95 -7.20 12.23
C ASP A 87 2.81 -7.51 10.73
N SER A 88 1.99 -6.75 10.01
CA SER A 88 1.79 -6.92 8.57
C SER A 88 3.08 -6.66 7.78
N TYR A 89 3.85 -5.64 8.16
CA TYR A 89 5.18 -5.36 7.60
C TYR A 89 6.11 -6.55 7.78
N HIS A 90 6.23 -7.07 9.00
CA HIS A 90 7.14 -8.18 9.27
C HIS A 90 6.76 -9.45 8.51
N ILE A 91 5.46 -9.71 8.33
CA ILE A 91 4.97 -10.84 7.52
C ILE A 91 5.43 -10.68 6.07
N TRP A 92 5.19 -9.52 5.45
CA TRP A 92 5.60 -9.26 4.08
C TRP A 92 7.13 -9.29 3.92
N ARG A 93 7.86 -8.58 4.78
CA ARG A 93 9.32 -8.49 4.76
C ARG A 93 9.95 -9.87 4.78
N ASN A 94 9.50 -10.71 5.70
CA ASN A 94 9.98 -12.08 5.82
C ASN A 94 9.69 -12.92 4.56
N ALA A 95 8.51 -12.74 3.95
CA ALA A 95 8.17 -13.39 2.68
C ALA A 95 9.02 -12.86 1.51
N TYR A 96 9.34 -11.55 1.47
CA TYR A 96 10.24 -10.96 0.49
C TYR A 96 11.67 -11.51 0.61
N ASP A 97 12.20 -11.60 1.83
CA ASP A 97 13.53 -12.17 2.12
C ASP A 97 13.65 -13.62 1.66
N GLN A 98 12.54 -14.35 1.65
CA GLN A 98 12.45 -15.73 1.15
C GLN A 98 12.20 -15.82 -0.37
N GLY A 99 11.96 -14.68 -1.05
CA GLY A 99 11.63 -14.61 -2.47
C GLY A 99 10.19 -15.06 -2.78
N GLU A 100 9.31 -15.08 -1.79
CA GLU A 100 7.91 -15.53 -1.89
C GLU A 100 6.93 -14.38 -2.15
N ALA A 101 7.32 -13.14 -1.83
CA ALA A 101 6.51 -11.95 -2.04
C ALA A 101 7.32 -10.83 -2.71
N PHE A 102 6.65 -9.99 -3.48
CA PHE A 102 7.26 -8.84 -4.17
C PHE A 102 6.32 -7.63 -4.11
N PRO A 103 6.85 -6.39 -4.13
CA PRO A 103 6.02 -5.21 -4.25
C PRO A 103 5.19 -5.20 -5.53
N TRP A 104 4.00 -4.62 -5.45
CA TRP A 104 3.13 -4.42 -6.59
C TRP A 104 3.76 -3.51 -7.63
N THR A 105 3.53 -3.88 -8.89
CA THR A 105 3.98 -3.15 -10.09
C THR A 105 2.83 -2.45 -10.82
N MET A 106 1.62 -2.55 -10.26
CA MET A 106 0.40 -1.87 -10.71
C MET A 106 0.13 -0.68 -9.79
N SER A 107 -0.66 0.29 -10.25
CA SER A 107 -1.08 1.41 -9.41
C SER A 107 -1.97 0.93 -8.24
N PRO A 108 -2.09 1.72 -7.16
CA PRO A 108 -2.96 1.38 -6.03
C PRO A 108 -4.40 1.12 -6.46
N ASN A 109 -4.92 1.92 -7.40
CA ASN A 109 -6.28 1.82 -7.91
C ASN A 109 -6.47 0.55 -8.76
N GLU A 110 -5.47 0.18 -9.57
CA GLU A 110 -5.51 -1.07 -10.35
C GLU A 110 -5.52 -2.31 -9.45
N VAL A 111 -4.73 -2.30 -8.37
CA VAL A 111 -4.73 -3.38 -7.37
C VAL A 111 -6.08 -3.44 -6.65
N TYR A 112 -6.61 -2.29 -6.23
CA TYR A 112 -7.90 -2.21 -5.56
C TYR A 112 -9.04 -2.72 -6.45
N ALA A 113 -9.09 -2.25 -7.70
CA ALA A 113 -10.03 -2.71 -8.72
C ALA A 113 -9.96 -4.22 -8.93
N ARG A 114 -8.73 -4.78 -8.99
CA ARG A 114 -8.53 -6.21 -9.15
C ARG A 114 -9.06 -7.00 -7.95
N MET A 115 -8.76 -6.55 -6.72
CA MET A 115 -9.22 -7.21 -5.50
C MET A 115 -10.74 -7.20 -5.38
N LEU A 116 -11.40 -6.10 -5.73
CA LEU A 116 -12.87 -6.03 -5.76
C LEU A 116 -13.47 -6.90 -6.88
N GLY A 117 -12.87 -6.89 -8.07
CA GLY A 117 -13.32 -7.74 -9.18
C GLY A 117 -13.21 -9.24 -8.87
N GLU A 118 -12.16 -9.65 -8.15
CA GLU A 118 -12.02 -11.03 -7.66
C GLU A 118 -13.06 -11.37 -6.57
N MET A 119 -13.49 -10.40 -5.74
CA MET A 119 -14.57 -10.60 -4.75
C MET A 119 -15.95 -10.75 -5.40
N ASP A 120 -16.26 -10.00 -6.46
CA ASP A 120 -17.55 -10.09 -7.16
C ASP A 120 -17.71 -11.42 -7.94
N ASP A 121 -16.59 -12.02 -8.40
CA ASP A 121 -16.59 -13.31 -9.10
C ASP A 121 -16.70 -14.53 -8.16
N GLU A 122 -16.34 -14.41 -6.87
CA GLU A 122 -16.47 -15.50 -5.89
C GLU A 122 -17.91 -15.69 -5.35
N ASP A 123 -18.80 -14.72 -5.58
CA ASP A 123 -20.23 -14.77 -5.23
C ASP A 123 -21.17 -15.04 -6.44
N ALA A 124 -20.62 -15.35 -7.64
CA ALA A 124 -21.36 -15.56 -8.90
C ALA A 124 -21.63 -17.02 -9.29
#